data_AF-A0A775ZFR6-F1
#
_entry.id   AF-A0A775ZFR6-F1
#
_cell.length_a   1.000
_cell.length_b   1.000
_cell.length_c   1.000
_cell.angle_alpha   90.00
_cell.angle_beta   90.00
_cell.angle_gamma   90.00
#
_symmetry.space_group_name_H-M   'P 1'
#
loop_
_entity.id
_entity.type
_entity.pdbx_description
1 polymer ?
#
loop_
_entity_poly.entity_id
_entity_poly.type
_entity_poly.pdbx_seq_one_letter_code
_entity_poly.pdbx_strand_id
1 'polypeptide(L)'
;VEYKIDEKKGTVQQVWEYGKERGYDFYSPITSIIEYQADRNTMFGFGGSIHLFDVGQPTIGKLNEIDYKTKEVKVEIDVLSDKPNQTHYRALLVRPQQMFK
;
A
#
# COMPACT_ATOMS: atom_id res chain seq x y z
N VAL A 1 7.70 -2.28 -2.76
CA VAL A 1 8.78 -2.94 -3.53
C VAL A 1 8.83 -4.42 -3.15
N GLU A 2 9.29 -5.28 -4.05
CA GLU A 2 9.50 -6.70 -3.78
C GLU A 2 10.95 -7.09 -4.12
N TYR A 3 11.50 -7.98 -3.30
CA TYR A 3 12.85 -8.50 -3.44
C TYR A 3 12.83 -10.02 -3.52
N LYS A 4 13.77 -10.56 -4.30
CA LYS A 4 14.16 -11.96 -4.28
C LYS A 4 15.54 -12.07 -3.64
N ILE A 5 15.66 -12.90 -2.60
CA ILE A 5 16.90 -13.11 -1.84
C ILE A 5 17.42 -14.52 -2.13
N ASP A 6 18.71 -14.63 -2.46
CA ASP A 6 19.46 -15.90 -2.46
C ASP A 6 20.33 -15.92 -1.20
N GLU A 7 19.84 -16.60 -0.17
CA GLU A 7 20.50 -16.66 1.14
C GLU A 7 21.84 -17.39 1.09
N LYS A 8 21.97 -18.41 0.21
CA LYS A 8 23.20 -19.19 0.07
C LYS A 8 24.34 -18.34 -0.52
N LYS A 9 24.02 -17.45 -1.46
CA LYS A 9 25.00 -16.53 -2.08
C LYS A 9 25.11 -15.19 -1.37
N GLY A 10 24.19 -14.88 -0.45
CA GLY A 10 24.12 -13.57 0.21
C GLY A 10 23.78 -12.43 -0.76
N THR A 11 22.94 -12.68 -1.78
CA THR A 11 22.59 -11.68 -2.80
C THR A 11 21.10 -11.34 -2.78
N VAL A 12 20.78 -10.10 -3.15
CA VAL A 12 19.42 -9.58 -3.26
C VAL A 12 19.17 -9.00 -4.65
N GLN A 13 17.99 -9.25 -5.20
CA GLN A 13 17.52 -8.68 -6.46
C GLN A 13 16.15 -8.03 -6.24
N GLN A 14 16.03 -6.73 -6.56
CA GLN A 14 14.70 -6.10 -6.66
C GLN A 14 14.00 -6.65 -7.90
N VAL A 15 12.78 -7.17 -7.72
CA VAL A 15 12.00 -7.79 -8.80
C VAL A 15 10.74 -7.01 -9.15
N TRP A 16 10.28 -6.13 -8.26
CA TRP A 16 9.08 -5.34 -8.48
C TRP A 16 9.10 -4.02 -7.71
N GLU A 17 8.62 -2.96 -8.33
CA GLU A 17 8.37 -1.66 -7.69
C GLU A 17 7.14 -0.97 -8.26
N TYR A 18 6.57 -0.06 -7.47
CA TYR A 18 5.47 0.83 -7.83
C TYR A 18 5.44 2.01 -6.86
N GLY A 19 4.91 3.15 -7.30
CA GLY A 19 4.65 4.33 -6.46
C GLY A 19 5.70 5.45 -6.57
N LYS A 20 6.92 5.14 -7.04
CA LYS A 20 8.02 6.12 -7.19
C LYS A 20 7.61 7.35 -8.01
N GLU A 21 6.93 7.14 -9.12
CA GLU A 21 6.54 8.20 -10.06
C GLU A 21 5.27 8.96 -9.64
N ARG A 22 4.63 8.60 -8.52
CA ARG A 22 3.37 9.23 -8.06
C ARG A 22 3.59 10.42 -7.11
N GLY A 23 4.83 10.68 -6.70
CA GLY A 23 5.19 11.88 -5.96
C GLY A 23 4.52 12.03 -4.59
N TYR A 24 4.33 13.27 -4.17
CA TYR A 24 3.86 13.65 -2.83
C TYR A 24 2.47 13.09 -2.49
N ASP A 25 1.57 12.99 -3.48
CA ASP A 25 0.20 12.50 -3.30
C ASP A 25 0.11 10.98 -3.10
N PHE A 26 1.25 10.28 -3.13
CA PHE A 26 1.37 8.87 -2.79
C PHE A 26 2.36 8.62 -1.64
N TYR A 27 3.02 9.67 -1.16
CA TYR A 27 4.04 9.57 -0.12
C TYR A 27 3.41 9.43 1.27
N SER A 28 3.68 8.30 1.93
CA SER A 28 3.33 8.10 3.34
C SER A 28 4.61 8.09 4.19
N PRO A 29 4.89 9.14 5.00
CA PRO A 29 6.05 9.19 5.89
C PRO A 29 6.07 8.11 6.98
N ILE A 30 4.91 7.59 7.40
CA ILE A 30 4.81 6.59 8.47
C ILE A 30 3.76 5.51 8.15
N THR A 31 3.71 4.50 9.02
CA THR A 31 2.73 3.40 9.00
C THR A 31 2.70 2.62 7.67
N SER A 32 1.52 2.41 7.08
CA SER A 32 1.32 1.75 5.78
C SER A 32 1.55 0.23 5.77
N ILE A 33 1.11 -0.43 4.69
CA ILE A 33 1.29 -1.88 4.47
C ILE A 33 1.20 -2.22 2.97
N ILE A 34 1.83 -3.32 2.57
CA ILE A 34 1.59 -4.00 1.29
C ILE A 34 1.47 -5.52 1.51
N GLU A 35 0.69 -6.20 0.69
CA GLU A 35 0.58 -7.67 0.67
C GLU A 35 0.24 -8.15 -0.74
N TYR A 36 0.98 -9.15 -1.24
CA TYR A 36 0.70 -9.74 -2.55
C TYR A 36 -0.55 -10.64 -2.50
N GLN A 37 -1.46 -10.45 -3.44
CA GLN A 37 -2.73 -11.17 -3.55
C GLN A 37 -2.69 -12.11 -4.76
N ALA A 38 -2.40 -13.39 -4.50
CA ALA A 38 -2.20 -14.39 -5.54
C ALA A 38 -3.46 -14.76 -6.33
N ASP A 39 -4.65 -14.57 -5.74
CA ASP A 39 -5.94 -14.88 -6.36
C ASP A 39 -6.27 -14.00 -7.58
N ARG A 40 -5.74 -12.76 -7.62
CA ARG A 40 -5.95 -11.80 -8.71
C ARG A 40 -4.66 -11.28 -9.32
N ASN A 41 -3.50 -11.76 -8.86
CA ASN A 41 -2.19 -11.28 -9.27
C ASN A 41 -2.05 -9.75 -9.09
N THR A 42 -2.46 -9.26 -7.92
CA THR A 42 -2.39 -7.85 -7.54
C THR A 42 -1.47 -7.65 -6.34
N MET A 43 -0.86 -6.47 -6.26
CA MET A 43 -0.22 -5.97 -5.04
C MET A 43 -1.23 -5.10 -4.31
N PHE A 44 -1.75 -5.60 -3.18
CA PHE A 44 -2.55 -4.78 -2.28
C PHE A 44 -1.62 -3.84 -1.52
N GLY A 45 -2.05 -2.59 -1.35
CA GLY A 45 -1.34 -1.59 -0.58
C GLY A 45 -2.27 -0.65 0.17
N PHE A 46 -1.80 -0.15 1.29
CA PHE A 46 -2.43 0.94 2.02
C PHE A 46 -1.38 1.95 2.44
N GLY A 47 -1.44 3.17 1.88
CA GLY A 47 -0.63 4.31 2.32
C GLY A 47 -1.34 5.02 3.46
N GLY A 48 -0.79 4.98 4.67
CA GLY A 48 -1.50 5.36 5.89
C GLY A 48 -1.35 6.81 6.32
N SER A 49 -0.51 7.60 5.66
CA SER A 49 -0.16 8.93 6.15
C SER A 49 0.08 9.95 5.03
N ILE A 50 -0.63 9.83 3.91
CA ILE A 50 -0.52 10.80 2.81
C ILE A 50 -1.00 12.18 3.29
N HIS A 51 -0.25 13.23 2.91
CA HIS A 51 -0.48 14.62 3.34
C HIS A 51 -0.46 14.83 4.86
N LEU A 52 0.25 13.98 5.62
CA LEU A 52 0.33 14.10 7.09
C LEU A 52 0.78 15.49 7.57
N PHE A 53 1.65 16.16 6.81
CA PHE A 53 2.21 17.46 7.19
C PHE A 53 1.43 18.67 6.65
N ASP A 54 0.31 18.44 5.96
CA ASP A 54 -0.56 19.51 5.48
C ASP A 54 -1.41 20.00 6.66
N VAL A 55 -0.91 21.04 7.33
CA VAL A 55 -1.47 21.51 8.61
C VAL A 55 -2.95 21.88 8.47
N GLY A 56 -3.78 21.31 9.35
CA GLY A 56 -5.23 21.57 9.36
C GLY A 56 -6.03 20.73 8.37
N GLN A 57 -5.38 19.90 7.55
CA GLN A 57 -6.04 18.99 6.61
C GLN A 57 -6.20 17.58 7.19
N PRO A 58 -7.25 16.84 6.80
CA PRO A 58 -7.34 15.42 7.11
C PRO A 58 -6.19 14.65 6.46
N THR A 59 -5.65 13.66 7.17
CA THR A 59 -4.66 12.73 6.62
C THR A 59 -5.35 11.67 5.78
N ILE A 60 -4.75 11.34 4.64
CA ILE A 60 -5.31 10.41 3.66
C ILE A 60 -4.75 9.00 3.89
N GLY A 61 -5.66 8.05 4.06
CA GLY A 61 -5.40 6.61 4.01
C GLY A 61 -5.80 6.06 2.66
N LYS A 62 -4.85 5.74 1.78
CA LYS A 62 -5.13 5.32 0.39
C LYS A 62 -4.99 3.81 0.22
N LEU A 63 -6.11 3.12 0.03
CA LEU A 63 -6.20 1.72 -0.36
C LEU A 63 -5.92 1.58 -1.86
N ASN A 64 -5.10 0.61 -2.24
CA ASN A 64 -4.83 0.30 -3.64
C ASN A 64 -4.79 -1.21 -3.89
N GLU A 65 -5.25 -1.64 -5.06
CA GLU A 65 -4.83 -2.89 -5.69
C GLU A 65 -4.18 -2.57 -7.03
N ILE A 66 -2.90 -2.89 -7.17
CA ILE A 66 -2.12 -2.65 -8.38
C ILE A 66 -1.90 -3.97 -9.09
N ASP A 67 -2.26 -4.06 -10.37
CA ASP A 67 -1.98 -5.25 -11.18
C ASP A 67 -0.47 -5.52 -11.22
N TYR A 68 -0.06 -6.71 -10.78
CA TYR A 68 1.35 -7.01 -10.58
C TYR A 68 2.13 -6.99 -11.92
N LYS A 69 1.48 -7.41 -13.01
CA LYS A 69 2.09 -7.51 -14.35
C LYS A 69 2.14 -6.14 -15.03
N THR A 70 1.00 -5.47 -15.13
CA THR A 70 0.80 -4.28 -15.96
C THR A 70 1.02 -2.96 -15.23
N LYS A 71 1.05 -2.98 -13.88
CA LYS A 71 1.08 -1.79 -13.02
C LYS A 71 -0.17 -0.90 -13.10
N GLU A 72 -1.23 -1.39 -13.75
CA GLU A 72 -2.51 -0.70 -13.81
C GLU A 72 -3.17 -0.67 -12.42
N VAL A 73 -3.73 0.47 -12.06
CA VAL A 73 -4.52 0.62 -10.83
C VAL A 73 -5.88 -0.05 -11.04
N LYS A 74 -6.15 -1.12 -10.28
CA LYS A 74 -7.43 -1.86 -10.33
C LYS A 74 -8.43 -1.36 -9.29
N VAL A 75 -7.93 -0.92 -8.15
CA VAL A 75 -8.71 -0.29 -7.07
C VAL A 75 -7.88 0.86 -6.51
N GLU A 76 -8.52 2.01 -6.29
CA GLU A 76 -7.97 3.11 -5.49
C GLU A 76 -9.11 3.76 -4.69
N ILE A 77 -9.00 3.78 -3.36
CA ILE A 77 -10.02 4.32 -2.44
C ILE A 77 -9.33 5.10 -1.33
N ASP A 78 -9.80 6.32 -1.07
CA ASP A 78 -9.26 7.19 -0.02
C ASP A 78 -10.15 7.19 1.23
N VAL A 79 -9.52 7.09 2.39
CA VAL A 79 -10.11 7.27 3.72
C VAL A 79 -9.54 8.54 4.31
N LEU A 80 -10.39 9.54 4.55
CA LEU A 80 -10.00 10.76 5.23
C LEU A 80 -10.11 10.56 6.74
N SER A 81 -9.10 11.00 7.49
CA SER A 81 -9.19 11.03 8.95
C SER A 81 -10.27 11.99 9.43
N ASP A 82 -10.90 11.69 10.57
CA ASP A 82 -11.96 12.51 11.16
C ASP A 82 -11.45 13.80 11.81
N LYS A 83 -10.14 13.87 12.08
CA LYS A 83 -9.45 15.06 12.60
C LYS A 83 -8.24 15.40 11.72
N PRO A 84 -7.81 16.67 11.71
CA PRO A 84 -6.59 17.08 11.03
C PRO A 84 -5.35 16.31 11.48
N ASN A 85 -4.45 16.03 10.54
CA ASN A 85 -3.12 15.48 10.79
C ASN A 85 -3.11 14.19 11.63
N GLN A 86 -4.18 13.37 11.54
CA GLN A 86 -4.35 12.14 12.29
C GLN A 86 -4.06 10.93 11.39
N THR A 87 -2.86 10.35 11.52
CA THR A 87 -2.42 9.21 10.71
C THR A 87 -3.32 7.97 10.87
N HIS A 88 -3.43 7.20 9.79
CA HIS A 88 -3.94 5.84 9.82
C HIS A 88 -2.80 4.86 10.12
N TYR A 89 -3.12 3.60 10.46
CA TYR A 89 -2.10 2.56 10.69
C TYR A 89 -1.99 1.59 9.51
N ARG A 90 -2.97 0.71 9.33
CA ARG A 90 -2.98 -0.36 8.31
C ARG A 90 -4.41 -0.67 7.86
N ALA A 91 -4.51 -1.43 6.78
CA ALA A 91 -5.74 -2.08 6.34
C ALA A 91 -5.45 -3.54 5.94
N LEU A 92 -6.49 -4.36 5.82
CA LEU A 92 -6.42 -5.75 5.38
C LEU A 92 -7.42 -6.00 4.25
N LEU A 93 -7.04 -6.83 3.28
CA LEU A 93 -7.96 -7.38 2.30
C LEU A 93 -8.62 -8.63 2.89
N VAL A 94 -9.82 -8.46 3.43
CA VAL A 94 -10.56 -9.55 4.09
C VAL A 94 -11.33 -10.40 3.09
N ARG A 95 -11.45 -11.71 3.37
CA ARG A 95 -12.18 -12.67 2.54
C ARG A 95 -13.37 -13.23 3.33
N PRO A 96 -14.63 -12.85 3.02
CA PRO A 96 -15.81 -13.34 3.75
C PRO A 96 -15.89 -14.87 3.83
N GLN A 97 -15.45 -15.56 2.77
CA GLN A 97 -15.40 -17.03 2.69
C GLN A 97 -14.50 -17.70 3.74
N GLN A 98 -13.65 -16.94 4.44
CA GLN A 98 -12.70 -17.44 5.43
C GLN A 98 -13.01 -16.96 6.86
N MET A 99 -14.08 -16.17 7.05
CA MET A 99 -14.38 -15.56 8.35
C MET A 99 -14.93 -16.56 9.37
N PHE A 100 -15.68 -17.56 8.91
CA PHE A 100 -16.30 -18.59 9.75
C PHE A 100 -15.86 -19.96 9.25
N LYS A 101 -15.21 -20.73 10.12
CA LYS A 101 -14.74 -22.09 9.84
C LYS A 101 -15.79 -23.13 10.20
#